data_AF-A0A194Q6Q0-F1
#
_entry.id   AF-A0A194Q6Q0-F1
#
_cell.length_a   1.000
_cell.length_b   1.000
_cell.length_c   1.000
_cell.angle_alpha   90.00
_cell.angle_beta   90.00
_cell.angle_gamma   90.00
#
_symmetry.space_group_name_H-M   'P 1'
#
loop_
_entity.id
_entity.type
_entity.pdbx_description
1 polymer ?
#
loop_
_entity_poly.entity_id
_entity_poly.type
_entity_poly.pdbx_seq_one_letter_code
_entity_poly.pdbx_strand_id
1 'polypeptide(L)'
;MRILILGLDGAGKTTILYKLQVGEVVTTIPTIGFNVEQVTYKNLKFQEEELANAILVVLANKQDMAGCLTVAEVHQALGLDALRDRTFQIFKTSAVRGEGLDQAMDWLSDALQARK
;
A
#
# COMPACT_ATOMS: atom_id res chain seq x y z
N MET A 1 9.93 -12.75 5.47
CA MET A 1 9.04 -11.57 5.51
C MET A 1 8.20 -11.57 4.25
N ARG A 2 6.88 -11.43 4.36
CA ARG A 2 5.96 -11.38 3.22
C ARG A 2 5.21 -10.05 3.28
N ILE A 3 5.24 -9.28 2.19
CA ILE A 3 4.48 -8.03 2.04
C ILE A 3 3.37 -8.28 1.04
N LEU A 4 2.15 -7.86 1.37
CA LEU A 4 0.99 -7.95 0.49
C LEU A 4 0.53 -6.53 0.13
N ILE A 5 0.47 -6.21 -1.16
CA ILE A 5 -0.02 -4.93 -1.67
C ILE A 5 -1.44 -5.14 -2.22
N LEU A 6 -2.43 -4.47 -1.63
CA LEU A 6 -3.83 -4.51 -2.06
C LEU A 6 -4.32 -3.12 -2.47
N GLY A 7 -5.42 -3.08 -3.23
CA GLY A 7 -6.05 -1.83 -3.66
C GLY A 7 -6.88 -2.00 -4.92
N LEU A 8 -7.77 -1.04 -5.17
CA LEU A 8 -8.64 -1.02 -6.35
C LEU A 8 -7.84 -0.98 -7.66
N ASP A 9 -8.51 -1.31 -8.76
CA ASP A 9 -7.90 -1.13 -10.08
C ASP A 9 -7.53 0.34 -10.32
N GLY A 10 -6.41 0.56 -10.99
CA GLY A 10 -5.87 1.90 -11.21
C GLY A 10 -5.34 2.61 -9.95
N ALA A 11 -5.34 2.02 -8.75
CA ALA A 11 -4.79 2.64 -7.53
C ALA A 11 -3.27 2.88 -7.58
N GLY A 12 -2.56 2.34 -8.57
CA GLY A 12 -1.12 2.53 -8.76
C GLY A 12 -0.23 1.47 -8.11
N LYS A 13 -0.79 0.32 -7.73
CA LYS A 13 -0.06 -0.81 -7.12
C LYS A 13 1.18 -1.23 -7.93
N THR A 14 1.00 -1.47 -9.24
CA THR A 14 2.08 -1.87 -10.15
C THR A 14 3.16 -0.80 -10.26
N THR A 15 2.76 0.48 -10.32
CA THR A 15 3.69 1.61 -10.37
C THR A 15 4.53 1.70 -9.10
N ILE A 16 3.91 1.52 -7.93
CA ILE A 16 4.62 1.51 -6.64
C ILE A 16 5.60 0.33 -6.59
N LEU A 17 5.17 -0.87 -6.95
CA LEU A 17 6.04 -2.05 -6.92
C LEU A 17 7.26 -1.86 -7.83
N TYR A 18 7.03 -1.37 -9.05
CA TYR A 18 8.12 -1.11 -9.99
C TYR A 18 9.09 -0.05 -9.46
N LYS A 19 8.56 1.03 -8.87
CA LYS A 19 9.36 2.10 -8.29
C LYS A 19 10.24 1.59 -7.14
N LEU A 20 9.72 0.69 -6.30
CA LEU A 20 10.46 0.06 -5.20
C LEU A 20 11.50 -0.96 -5.70
N GLN A 21 11.24 -1.68 -6.79
CA GLN A 21 12.15 -2.69 -7.33
C GLN A 21 13.29 -2.10 -8.17
N VAL A 22 12.98 -1.07 -8.98
CA VAL A 22 13.90 -0.56 -10.02
C VAL A 22 14.48 0.81 -9.65
N GLY A 23 13.92 1.49 -8.64
CA GLY A 23 14.38 2.83 -8.20
C GLY A 23 13.99 3.97 -9.15
N GLU A 24 13.62 3.68 -10.39
CA GLU A 24 13.24 4.66 -11.41
C GLU A 24 11.72 4.77 -11.60
N VAL A 25 11.24 5.97 -11.98
CA VAL A 25 9.84 6.14 -12.38
C VAL A 25 9.70 5.66 -13.82
N VAL A 26 9.00 4.55 -14.01
CA VAL A 26 8.59 4.10 -15.36
C VAL A 26 7.08 4.26 -15.49
N THR A 27 6.65 4.90 -16.58
CA THR A 27 5.23 4.99 -16.95
C THR A 27 4.70 3.58 -17.16
N THR A 28 3.86 3.11 -16.25
CA THR A 28 3.30 1.76 -16.33
C THR A 28 2.22 1.68 -17.40
N ILE A 29 2.31 0.67 -18.26
CA ILE A 29 1.22 0.27 -19.15
C ILE A 29 0.08 -0.28 -18.26
N PRO A 30 -1.21 0.04 -18.53
CA PRO A 30 -2.34 -0.55 -17.82
C PRO A 30 -2.16 -2.06 -17.79
N THR A 31 -2.17 -2.64 -16.60
CA THR A 31 -1.93 -4.08 -16.45
C THR A 31 -3.12 -4.80 -17.07
N ILE A 32 -2.94 -5.45 -18.24
CA ILE A 32 -3.98 -6.28 -18.85
C ILE A 32 -4.15 -7.51 -17.95
N GLY A 33 -5.14 -7.46 -17.07
CA GLY A 33 -5.42 -8.51 -16.11
C GLY A 33 -4.72 -8.34 -14.76
N PHE A 34 -5.33 -8.94 -13.73
CA PHE A 34 -4.76 -9.13 -12.40
C PHE A 34 -3.37 -9.79 -12.51
N ASN A 35 -2.29 -9.02 -12.34
CA ASN A 35 -0.95 -9.60 -12.24
C ASN A 35 -0.80 -10.25 -10.86
N VAL A 36 -1.11 -11.55 -10.79
CA VAL A 36 -0.84 -12.41 -9.64
C VAL A 36 0.37 -13.27 -10.00
N GLU A 37 1.56 -12.88 -9.53
CA GLU A 37 2.61 -13.89 -9.33
C GLU A 37 2.10 -14.84 -8.23
N GLN A 38 1.87 -16.12 -8.57
CA GLN A 38 1.15 -17.05 -7.70
C GLN A 38 1.82 -17.28 -6.33
N VAL A 39 1.03 -17.14 -5.26
CA VAL A 39 0.89 -18.21 -4.26
C VAL A 39 -0.61 -18.52 -4.12
N THR A 40 -0.95 -19.78 -4.42
CA THR A 40 -2.24 -20.46 -4.62
C THR A 40 -3.56 -19.80 -4.19
N TYR A 41 -4.51 -19.71 -5.14
CA TYR A 41 -5.94 -19.45 -4.95
C TYR A 41 -6.75 -20.75 -5.06
N LYS A 42 -7.12 -21.35 -3.91
CA LYS A 42 -8.19 -22.34 -3.69
C LYS A 42 -8.41 -22.41 -2.16
N ASN A 43 -9.50 -21.78 -1.68
CA ASN A 43 -9.88 -21.51 -0.27
C ASN A 43 -9.41 -20.18 0.35
N LEU A 44 -9.17 -19.12 -0.45
CA LEU A 44 -9.02 -17.77 0.10
C LEU A 44 -10.39 -17.22 0.58
N LYS A 45 -10.82 -17.66 1.75
CA LYS A 45 -11.52 -16.78 2.68
C LYS A 45 -10.41 -15.96 3.33
N PHE A 46 -10.35 -14.66 3.07
CA PHE A 46 -9.58 -13.77 3.95
C PHE A 46 -10.25 -13.84 5.32
N GLN A 47 -9.80 -14.77 6.17
CA GLN A 47 -10.16 -14.72 7.56
C GLN A 47 -9.35 -13.57 8.13
N GLU A 48 -10.05 -12.55 8.61
CA GLU A 48 -9.49 -11.36 9.24
C GLU A 48 -8.39 -11.70 10.26
N GLU A 49 -8.50 -12.88 10.89
CA GLU A 49 -7.52 -13.49 11.78
C GLU A 49 -6.11 -13.64 11.18
N GLU A 50 -5.96 -14.05 9.92
CA GLU A 50 -4.63 -14.24 9.29
C GLU A 50 -3.89 -12.91 9.09
N LEU A 51 -4.66 -11.82 8.94
CA LEU A 51 -4.13 -10.46 8.79
C LEU A 51 -4.21 -9.67 10.08
N ALA A 52 -4.83 -10.17 11.15
CA ALA A 52 -5.07 -9.43 12.39
C ALA A 52 -3.78 -8.83 12.96
N ASN A 53 -2.70 -9.61 12.90
CA ASN A 53 -1.39 -9.22 13.39
C ASN A 53 -0.50 -8.56 12.32
N ALA A 54 -0.98 -8.26 11.12
CA ALA A 54 -0.16 -7.59 10.09
C ALA A 54 -0.01 -6.08 10.38
N ILE A 55 1.20 -5.54 10.17
CA ILE A 55 1.41 -4.08 10.10
C ILE A 55 0.72 -3.58 8.83
N LEU A 56 -0.05 -2.50 8.95
CA LEU A 56 -0.75 -1.90 7.81
C LEU A 56 -0.07 -0.58 7.41
N VAL A 57 0.43 -0.52 6.18
CA VAL A 57 0.86 0.73 5.55
C VAL A 57 -0.21 1.18 4.58
N VAL A 58 -0.75 2.38 4.77
CA VAL A 58 -1.71 2.98 3.84
C VAL A 58 -0.98 4.01 2.99
N LEU A 59 -0.94 3.79 1.68
CA LEU A 59 -0.36 4.74 0.73
C LEU A 59 -1.50 5.53 0.09
N ALA A 60 -1.73 6.77 0.56
CA ALA A 60 -2.63 7.72 -0.08
C ALA A 60 -1.98 8.21 -1.36
N ASN A 61 -2.08 7.39 -2.41
CA ASN A 61 -1.38 7.58 -3.68
C ASN A 61 -2.09 8.59 -4.61
N LYS A 62 -1.38 9.04 -5.65
CA LYS A 62 -1.83 10.03 -6.65
C LYS A 62 -1.99 11.46 -6.11
N GLN A 63 -1.21 11.80 -5.10
CA GLN A 63 -1.25 13.14 -4.47
C GLN A 63 -0.65 14.23 -5.36
N ASP A 64 -0.14 13.87 -6.53
CA ASP A 64 0.25 14.75 -7.62
C ASP A 64 -0.93 15.25 -8.46
N MET A 65 -2.11 14.61 -8.37
CA MET A 65 -3.28 14.95 -9.18
C MET A 65 -4.13 16.04 -8.53
N ALA A 66 -4.62 16.97 -9.34
CA ALA A 66 -5.63 17.93 -8.91
C ALA A 66 -6.94 17.22 -8.54
N GLY A 67 -7.60 17.67 -7.46
CA GLY A 67 -8.84 17.08 -6.98
C GLY A 67 -8.68 15.73 -6.26
N CYS A 68 -7.46 15.30 -5.94
CA CYS A 68 -7.26 14.16 -5.05
C CYS A 68 -7.72 14.49 -3.62
N LEU A 69 -8.15 13.46 -2.90
CA LEU A 69 -8.46 13.57 -1.48
C LEU A 69 -7.19 13.86 -0.67
N THR A 70 -7.31 14.70 0.34
CA THR A 70 -6.26 14.88 1.36
C THR A 70 -6.06 13.59 2.15
N VAL A 71 -4.91 13.46 2.82
CA VAL A 71 -4.62 12.32 3.69
C VAL A 71 -5.67 12.15 4.79
N ALA A 72 -6.18 13.26 5.34
CA ALA A 72 -7.23 13.24 6.36
C ALA A 72 -8.56 12.71 5.81
N GLU A 73 -8.96 13.13 4.61
CA GLU A 73 -10.17 12.61 3.95
C GLU A 73 -10.02 11.12 3.60
N VAL A 74 -8.84 10.69 3.16
CA VAL A 74 -8.56 9.26 2.93
C VAL A 74 -8.65 8.47 4.23
N HIS A 75 -8.09 9.00 5.32
CA HIS A 75 -8.17 8.37 6.65
C HIS A 75 -9.61 8.14 7.10
N GLN A 76 -10.46 9.17 6.94
CA GLN A 76 -11.88 9.10 7.25
C GLN A 76 -12.63 8.14 6.33
N ALA A 77 -12.42 8.25 5.01
CA ALA A 77 -13.11 7.42 4.01
C ALA A 77 -12.79 5.93 4.15
N LEU A 78 -11.57 5.59 4.60
CA LEU A 78 -11.16 4.22 4.88
C LEU A 78 -11.55 3.74 6.29
N GLY A 79 -12.12 4.61 7.13
CA GLY A 79 -12.53 4.26 8.49
C GLY A 79 -11.38 3.85 9.39
N LEU A 80 -10.18 4.43 9.19
CA LEU A 80 -8.98 4.01 9.91
C LEU A 80 -9.07 4.28 11.43
N ASP A 81 -9.95 5.17 11.87
CA ASP A 81 -10.28 5.39 13.28
C ASP A 81 -10.80 4.14 14.01
N ALA A 82 -11.34 3.17 13.28
CA ALA A 82 -11.80 1.89 13.84
C ALA A 82 -10.65 0.93 14.17
N LEU A 83 -9.45 1.15 13.60
CA LEU A 83 -8.29 0.26 13.74
C LEU A 83 -7.50 0.52 15.03
N ARG A 84 -8.15 0.36 16.19
CA ARG A 84 -7.56 0.69 17.50
C ARG A 84 -6.42 -0.25 17.90
N ASP A 85 -6.52 -1.51 17.55
CA ASP A 85 -5.58 -2.57 17.99
C ASP A 85 -4.59 -3.00 16.90
N ARG A 86 -4.50 -2.23 15.81
CA ARG A 86 -3.64 -2.54 14.66
C ARG A 86 -2.60 -1.45 14.48
N THR A 87 -1.32 -1.83 14.44
CA THR A 87 -0.26 -0.90 14.05
C THR A 87 -0.44 -0.52 12.59
N PHE A 88 -0.75 0.75 12.34
CA PHE A 88 -0.84 1.28 11.00
C PHE A 88 -0.30 2.70 10.90
N GLN A 89 0.06 3.11 9.68
CA GLN A 89 0.38 4.49 9.35
C GLN A 89 -0.02 4.80 7.93
N ILE A 90 -0.47 6.03 7.70
CA ILE A 90 -0.83 6.55 6.37
C ILE A 90 0.23 7.53 5.86
N PHE A 91 0.59 7.38 4.59
CA PHE A 91 1.57 8.23 3.92
C PHE A 91 0.95 8.88 2.69
N LYS A 92 1.22 10.18 2.54
CA LYS A 92 0.99 10.91 1.29
C LYS A 92 1.97 10.39 0.25
N THR A 93 1.51 9.86 -0.89
CA THR A 93 2.42 9.35 -1.91
C THR A 93 2.06 9.77 -3.34
N SER A 94 3.09 9.80 -4.18
CA SER A 94 2.95 9.84 -5.63
C SER A 94 3.89 8.82 -6.25
N ALA A 95 3.34 7.70 -6.71
CA ALA A 95 4.12 6.65 -7.35
C ALA A 95 4.86 7.15 -8.60
N VAL A 96 4.26 8.07 -9.35
CA VAL A 96 4.82 8.65 -10.57
C VAL A 96 5.85 9.74 -10.30
N ARG A 97 5.89 10.31 -9.10
CA ARG A 97 6.97 11.26 -8.70
C ARG A 97 8.00 10.62 -7.77
N GLY A 98 7.72 9.43 -7.25
CA GLY A 98 8.52 8.78 -6.20
C GLY A 98 8.37 9.42 -4.82
N GLU A 99 7.42 10.35 -4.63
CA GLU A 99 7.25 11.07 -3.37
C GLU A 99 6.58 10.18 -2.32
N GLY A 100 7.08 10.23 -1.07
CA GLY A 100 6.45 9.58 0.08
C GLY A 100 6.71 8.08 0.23
N LEU A 101 7.28 7.43 -0.80
CA LEU A 101 7.51 5.98 -0.80
C LEU A 101 8.65 5.57 0.14
N ASP A 102 9.77 6.29 0.10
CA ASP A 102 10.93 6.00 0.95
C ASP A 102 10.56 6.16 2.44
N GLN A 103 9.86 7.24 2.78
CA GLN A 103 9.39 7.47 4.16
C GLN A 103 8.45 6.35 4.65
N ALA A 104 7.59 5.84 3.76
CA ALA A 104 6.68 4.75 4.10
C ALA A 104 7.45 3.43 4.33
N MET A 105 8.49 3.18 3.54
CA MET A 105 9.33 1.98 3.66
C MET A 105 10.24 2.04 4.89
N ASP A 106 10.80 3.21 5.20
CA ASP A 106 11.60 3.44 6.41
C ASP A 106 10.75 3.17 7.66
N TRP A 107 9.54 3.75 7.72
CA TRP A 107 8.62 3.49 8.82
C TRP A 107 8.22 2.02 8.93
N LEU A 108 7.96 1.36 7.79
CA LEU A 108 7.63 -0.07 7.79
C LEU A 108 8.81 -0.90 8.32
N SER A 109 10.04 -0.58 7.92
CA SER A 109 11.24 -1.24 8.41
C SER A 109 11.38 -1.09 9.93
N ASP A 110 11.22 0.12 10.45
CA ASP A 110 11.30 0.40 11.89
C ASP A 110 10.19 -0.31 12.67
N ALA A 111 8.95 -0.25 12.18
CA ALA A 111 7.81 -0.89 12.80
C ALA A 111 7.94 -2.43 12.80
N LEU A 112 8.55 -3.02 11.78
CA LEU A 112 8.87 -4.45 11.72
C LEU A 112 9.99 -4.82 12.70
N GLN A 113 11.00 -3.98 12.87
CA GLN A 113 12.08 -4.20 13.83
C GLN A 113 11.60 -4.11 15.27
N ALA A 114 10.70 -3.17 15.57
CA ALA A 114 10.10 -3.01 16.90
C ALA A 114 9.21 -4.20 17.32
N ARG A 115 8.82 -5.07 16.38
CA ARG A 115 8.03 -6.29 16.64
C ARG A 115 8.88 -7.56 16.81
N LYS A 116 10.20 -7.49 16.57
CA LYS A 116 11.12 -8.60 16.85
C LYS A 116 11.50 -8.63 18.32
#